data_AF-A0A068V7Z7-F1
#
_entry.id   AF-A0A068V7Z7-F1
#
_cell.length_a   1.000
_cell.length_b   1.000
_cell.length_c   1.000
_cell.angle_alpha   90.00
_cell.angle_beta   90.00
_cell.angle_gamma   90.00
#
_symmetry.space_group_name_H-M   'P 1'
#
loop_
_entity.id
_entity.type
_entity.pdbx_description
1 polymer ?
#
loop_
_entity_poly.entity_id
_entity_poly.type
_entity_poly.pdbx_seq_one_letter_code
_entity_poly.pdbx_strand_id
1 'polypeptide(L)'
;MVDEDHPTTSRRMTSSSGSVLCVCGAGVCLLLTSKSQANPGRSYYRCPASNRGCGFFRWLDQVRPDQLIFNIPQCGCGAGICRLDIKTTTGPNAGRKCFVCPIKKGQGACNFFMWLDAHSNAATAFQVK
;
A
#
# COMPACT_ATOMS: atom_id res chain seq x y z
N MET A 1 -10.19 -1.95 42.17
CA MET A 1 -11.26 -2.82 41.60
C MET A 1 -12.54 -1.99 41.68
N VAL A 2 -12.97 -1.26 40.66
CA VAL A 2 -12.76 -1.35 39.21
C VAL A 2 -12.72 0.07 38.62
N ASP A 3 -11.83 0.31 37.65
CA ASP A 3 -11.62 1.58 36.97
C ASP A 3 -12.76 1.93 36.01
N GLU A 4 -13.16 3.22 35.99
CA GLU A 4 -14.19 3.79 35.13
C GLU A 4 -13.69 4.00 33.68
N ASP A 5 -14.58 3.59 32.78
CA ASP A 5 -14.65 3.60 31.31
C ASP A 5 -13.77 4.62 30.54
N HIS A 6 -12.76 4.11 29.83
CA HIS A 6 -12.15 4.78 28.68
C HIS A 6 -13.07 4.63 27.46
N PRO A 7 -13.45 5.70 26.75
CA PRO A 7 -14.12 5.58 25.47
C PRO A 7 -13.10 5.08 24.43
N THR A 8 -13.03 3.77 24.29
CA THR A 8 -12.30 3.09 23.22
C THR A 8 -13.00 3.48 21.93
N THR A 9 -12.53 4.56 21.31
CA THR A 9 -13.00 4.98 19.99
C THR A 9 -12.55 3.89 19.02
N SER A 10 -13.42 2.90 18.83
CA SER A 10 -13.42 1.97 17.72
C SER A 10 -13.51 2.80 16.46
N ARG A 11 -12.37 3.31 16.01
CA ARG A 11 -12.24 3.94 14.71
C ARG A 11 -12.22 2.77 13.74
N ARG A 12 -13.41 2.29 13.35
CA ARG A 12 -13.60 1.66 12.05
C ARG A 12 -13.08 2.67 11.03
N MET A 13 -11.82 2.54 10.64
CA MET A 13 -11.28 3.27 9.51
C MET A 13 -11.79 2.59 8.24
N THR A 14 -13.08 2.74 7.96
CA THR A 14 -13.58 2.56 6.59
C THR A 14 -13.24 3.83 5.82
N SER A 15 -11.98 3.96 5.45
CA SER A 15 -11.63 4.58 4.18
C SER A 15 -10.71 3.57 3.52
N SER A 16 -11.18 2.92 2.46
CA SER A 16 -10.32 2.17 1.55
C SER A 16 -9.46 3.19 0.81
N SER A 17 -8.61 3.91 1.53
CA SER A 17 -7.65 4.84 0.95
C SER A 17 -6.65 3.97 0.20
N GLY A 18 -6.60 4.13 -1.11
CA GLY A 18 -5.75 3.31 -1.96
C GLY A 18 -4.28 3.41 -1.56
N SER A 19 -3.49 2.43 -1.96
CA SER A 19 -2.06 2.38 -1.68
C SER A 19 -1.25 2.83 -2.90
N VAL A 20 -0.17 3.57 -2.68
CA VAL A 20 0.78 3.96 -3.74
C VAL A 20 2.06 3.17 -3.59
N LEU A 21 2.76 2.90 -4.69
CA LEU A 21 4.07 2.26 -4.65
C LEU A 21 5.19 3.27 -4.72
N CYS A 22 6.23 3.03 -3.94
CA CYS A 22 7.48 3.73 -4.14
C CYS A 22 8.12 3.28 -5.46
N VAL A 23 8.36 4.21 -6.37
CA VAL A 23 9.17 3.99 -7.59
C VAL A 23 10.59 3.49 -7.27
N CYS A 24 11.06 3.70 -6.05
CA CYS A 24 12.35 3.23 -5.54
C CYS A 24 12.39 1.74 -5.20
N GLY A 25 11.27 1.02 -5.27
CA GLY A 25 11.20 -0.41 -4.90
C GLY A 25 11.16 -0.68 -3.38
N ALA A 26 11.13 0.34 -2.52
CA ALA A 26 11.04 0.16 -1.07
C ALA A 26 9.72 -0.48 -0.60
N GLY A 27 8.70 -0.54 -1.47
CA GLY A 27 7.40 -1.15 -1.22
C GLY A 27 6.26 -0.14 -1.28
N VAL A 28 5.18 -0.44 -0.55
CA VAL A 28 3.98 0.40 -0.45
C VAL A 28 4.30 1.66 0.36
N CYS A 29 3.95 2.83 -0.18
CA CYS A 29 4.08 4.12 0.49
C CYS A 29 3.18 4.21 1.72
N LEU A 30 3.68 4.89 2.74
CA LEU A 30 2.94 5.15 3.97
C LEU A 30 1.95 6.29 3.72
N LEU A 31 0.67 6.05 4.02
CA LEU A 31 -0.35 7.10 4.06
C LEU A 31 -0.38 7.73 5.45
N LEU A 32 -0.17 9.04 5.51
CA LEU A 32 -0.08 9.82 6.74
C LEU A 32 -0.95 11.07 6.64
N THR A 33 -1.28 11.65 7.79
CA THR A 33 -2.01 12.92 7.88
C THR A 33 -1.07 14.01 8.37
N SER A 34 -1.00 15.13 7.64
CA SER A 34 -0.19 16.29 7.99
C SER A 34 -0.73 16.95 9.25
N LYS A 35 0.21 17.30 10.14
CA LYS A 35 -0.02 18.08 11.36
C LYS A 35 0.61 19.48 11.29
N SER A 36 1.11 19.85 10.11
CA SER A 36 1.71 21.18 9.91
C SER A 36 0.65 22.26 9.93
N GLN A 37 1.03 23.46 10.38
CA GLN A 37 0.13 24.62 10.41
C GLN A 37 -0.37 25.01 9.01
N ALA A 38 0.46 24.85 7.98
CA ALA A 38 0.11 25.19 6.60
C ALA A 38 -0.84 24.17 5.95
N ASN A 39 -0.84 22.91 6.39
CA ASN A 39 -1.66 21.85 5.80
C ASN A 39 -2.25 20.92 6.89
N PRO A 40 -3.02 21.42 7.86
CA PRO A 40 -3.54 20.59 8.94
C PRO A 40 -4.58 19.60 8.40
N GLY A 41 -4.49 18.34 8.80
CA GLY A 41 -5.47 17.31 8.43
C GLY A 41 -5.35 16.78 7.00
N ARG A 42 -4.49 17.35 6.14
CA ARG A 42 -4.32 16.90 4.76
C ARG A 42 -3.49 15.61 4.68
N SER A 43 -3.99 14.60 3.97
CA SER A 43 -3.30 13.30 3.85
C SER A 43 -2.27 13.27 2.72
N TYR A 44 -1.17 12.56 2.94
CA TYR A 44 -0.07 12.40 1.98
C TYR A 44 0.55 11.01 2.04
N TYR A 45 1.12 10.58 0.92
CA TYR A 45 1.94 9.39 0.80
C TYR A 45 3.42 9.76 0.92
N ARG A 46 4.21 8.91 1.60
CA ARG A 46 5.68 9.00 1.56
C ARG A 46 6.35 7.64 1.38
N CYS A 47 7.61 7.66 0.94
CA CYS A 47 8.45 6.47 0.89
C CYS A 47 8.46 5.73 2.24
N PRO A 48 8.32 4.39 2.28
CA PRO A 48 8.31 3.62 3.51
C PRO A 48 9.71 3.47 4.13
N ALA A 49 10.78 3.62 3.34
CA ALA A 49 12.15 3.58 3.87
C ALA A 49 12.40 4.80 4.76
N SER A 50 12.75 4.56 6.03
CA SER A 50 13.00 5.59 7.03
C SER A 50 14.34 6.27 6.87
N ASN A 51 15.44 5.51 6.72
CA ASN A 51 16.79 6.03 6.53
C ASN A 51 17.27 5.75 5.10
N ARG A 52 17.73 6.77 4.38
CA ARG A 52 18.09 6.74 2.94
C ARG A 52 16.93 6.37 1.99
N GLY A 53 15.69 6.70 2.34
CA GLY A 53 14.56 6.61 1.41
C GLY A 53 14.72 7.58 0.23
N CYS A 54 14.05 7.31 -0.89
CA CYS A 54 14.15 8.16 -2.09
C CYS A 54 13.50 9.55 -1.99
N GLY A 55 12.99 9.93 -0.81
CA GLY A 55 12.30 11.21 -0.61
C GLY A 55 10.92 11.32 -1.27
N PHE A 56 10.35 10.23 -1.82
CA PHE A 56 9.01 10.28 -2.42
C PHE A 56 7.99 10.86 -1.45
N PHE A 57 7.24 11.86 -1.94
CA PHE A 57 6.17 12.55 -1.24
C PHE A 57 5.08 12.93 -2.26
N ARG A 58 3.81 12.72 -1.92
CA ARG A 58 2.68 13.18 -2.75
C ARG A 58 1.42 13.33 -1.90
N TRP A 59 0.67 14.41 -2.11
CA TRP A 59 -0.63 14.56 -1.45
C TRP A 59 -1.64 13.54 -1.99
N LEU A 60 -2.54 13.03 -1.13
CA LEU A 60 -3.51 12.00 -1.51
C LEU A 60 -4.44 12.48 -2.63
N ASP A 61 -4.89 13.73 -2.55
CA ASP A 61 -5.72 14.41 -3.55
C ASP A 61 -5.03 14.65 -4.92
N GLN A 62 -3.71 14.44 -5.00
CA GLN A 62 -2.92 14.54 -6.23
C GLN A 62 -2.57 13.19 -6.87
N VAL A 63 -3.00 12.09 -6.25
CA VAL A 63 -2.81 10.74 -6.78
C VAL A 63 -4.01 10.38 -7.65
N ARG A 64 -3.74 10.00 -8.90
CA ARG A 64 -4.80 9.57 -9.81
C ARG A 64 -5.32 8.18 -9.41
N PRO A 65 -6.61 7.88 -9.59
CA PRO A 65 -7.18 6.58 -9.21
C PRO A 65 -6.49 5.36 -9.83
N ASP A 66 -5.96 5.47 -11.05
CA ASP A 66 -5.21 4.42 -11.74
C ASP A 66 -3.84 4.10 -11.09
N GLN A 67 -3.34 4.98 -10.23
CA GLN A 67 -2.12 4.78 -9.45
C GLN A 67 -2.38 4.14 -8.09
N LEU A 68 -3.64 4.05 -7.67
CA LEU A 68 -4.05 3.49 -6.40
C LEU A 68 -4.21 1.98 -6.50
N ILE A 69 -3.66 1.29 -5.51
CA ILE A 69 -3.80 -0.15 -5.31
C ILE A 69 -4.79 -0.36 -4.18
N PHE A 70 -5.87 -1.07 -4.46
CA PHE A 70 -6.86 -1.48 -3.48
C PHE A 70 -6.67 -2.95 -3.15
N ASN A 71 -7.19 -3.37 -1.99
CA ASN A 71 -7.26 -4.77 -1.58
C ASN A 71 -5.89 -5.48 -1.58
N ILE A 72 -4.92 -5.04 -0.77
CA ILE A 72 -3.65 -5.79 -0.66
C ILE A 72 -3.95 -7.11 0.07
N PRO A 73 -3.69 -8.29 -0.54
CA PRO A 73 -4.06 -9.57 0.06
C PRO A 73 -3.28 -9.82 1.36
N GLN A 74 -3.92 -10.51 2.31
CA GLN A 74 -3.22 -11.06 3.46
C GLN A 74 -2.57 -12.40 3.08
N CYS A 75 -1.35 -12.60 3.54
CA CYS A 75 -0.60 -13.82 3.27
C CYS A 75 -1.14 -14.95 4.13
N GLY A 76 -1.60 -16.04 3.50
CA GLY A 76 -2.17 -17.21 4.19
C GLY A 76 -1.21 -17.92 5.15
N CYS A 77 0.10 -17.64 5.09
CA CYS A 77 1.09 -18.13 6.04
C CYS A 77 1.13 -17.36 7.38
N GLY A 78 0.24 -16.38 7.58
CA GLY A 78 0.15 -15.60 8.81
C GLY A 78 1.15 -14.44 8.94
N ALA A 79 2.04 -14.23 7.96
CA ALA A 79 3.04 -13.18 7.99
C ALA A 79 2.48 -11.75 7.78
N GLY A 80 1.15 -11.60 7.69
CA GLY A 80 0.47 -10.33 7.50
C GLY A 80 0.22 -9.98 6.04
N ILE A 81 0.10 -8.68 5.76
CA ILE A 81 -0.22 -8.14 4.43
C ILE A 81 0.90 -8.47 3.43
N CYS A 82 0.54 -8.99 2.25
CA CYS A 82 1.49 -9.30 1.19
C CYS A 82 2.26 -8.07 0.72
N ARG A 83 3.55 -8.25 0.46
CA ARG A 83 4.39 -7.20 -0.12
C ARG A 83 4.16 -7.17 -1.63
N LEU A 84 4.08 -5.98 -2.22
CA LEU A 84 4.16 -5.85 -3.66
C LEU A 84 5.62 -5.89 -4.14
N ASP A 85 5.84 -6.63 -5.23
CA ASP A 85 7.08 -6.80 -5.96
C ASP A 85 6.90 -6.38 -7.43
N ILE A 86 7.91 -5.76 -8.01
CA ILE A 86 7.95 -5.38 -9.43
C ILE A 86 8.89 -6.35 -10.12
N LYS A 87 8.41 -7.05 -11.15
CA LYS A 87 9.25 -7.96 -11.92
C LYS A 87 10.30 -7.19 -12.72
N THR A 88 11.42 -7.89 -12.94
CA THR A 88 12.66 -7.42 -13.56
C THR A 88 12.42 -6.51 -14.76
N THR A 89 13.36 -5.62 -15.07
CA THR A 89 13.27 -4.74 -16.25
C THR A 89 13.42 -5.49 -17.58
N THR A 90 13.68 -6.79 -17.55
CA THR A 90 13.89 -7.66 -18.71
C THR A 90 12.93 -8.83 -18.73
N GLY A 91 12.64 -9.34 -19.93
CA GLY A 91 11.80 -10.50 -20.17
C GLY A 91 10.31 -10.20 -20.38
N PRO A 92 9.48 -11.23 -20.64
CA PRO A 92 8.07 -11.06 -21.03
C PRO A 92 7.18 -10.46 -19.92
N ASN A 93 7.65 -10.48 -18.67
CA ASN A 93 6.93 -9.91 -17.53
C ASN A 93 7.55 -8.60 -17.04
N ALA A 94 8.34 -7.93 -17.88
CA ALA A 94 9.08 -6.76 -17.44
C ALA A 94 8.16 -5.64 -16.95
N GLY A 95 8.46 -5.09 -15.77
CA GLY A 95 7.67 -4.02 -15.15
C GLY A 95 6.30 -4.43 -14.62
N ARG A 96 5.89 -5.71 -14.75
CA ARG A 96 4.64 -6.20 -14.16
C ARG A 96 4.72 -6.21 -12.64
N LYS A 97 3.61 -5.88 -12.00
CA LYS A 97 3.46 -5.79 -10.54
C LYS A 97 2.77 -7.04 -10.01
N CYS A 98 3.25 -7.57 -8.88
CA CYS A 98 2.69 -8.75 -8.23
C CYS A 98 2.76 -8.65 -6.71
N PHE A 99 1.83 -9.30 -6.00
CA PHE A 99 1.91 -9.52 -4.56
C PHE A 99 2.65 -10.83 -4.27
N VAL A 100 3.52 -10.79 -3.27
CA VAL A 100 4.29 -11.94 -2.76
C VAL A 100 4.25 -11.97 -1.24
N CYS A 101 4.71 -13.06 -0.64
CA CYS A 101 4.89 -13.14 0.81
C CYS A 101 5.68 -11.91 1.34
N PRO A 102 5.28 -11.31 2.47
CA PRO A 102 6.00 -10.15 3.03
C PRO A 102 7.40 -10.52 3.55
N ILE A 103 7.62 -11.79 3.88
CA ILE A 103 8.92 -12.33 4.25
C ILE A 103 9.79 -12.44 2.99
N LYS A 104 11.05 -12.06 3.08
CA LYS A 104 11.99 -12.16 1.94
C LYS A 104 12.29 -13.62 1.61
N LYS A 105 12.48 -13.92 0.31
CA LYS A 105 12.93 -15.23 -0.14
C LYS A 105 14.21 -15.64 0.59
N GLY A 106 14.26 -16.89 1.09
CA GLY A 106 15.37 -17.40 1.90
C GLY A 106 15.29 -17.09 3.39
N GLN A 107 14.26 -16.36 3.86
CA GLN A 107 14.05 -16.03 5.28
C GLN A 107 12.75 -16.65 5.85
N GLY A 108 12.26 -17.75 5.27
CA GLY A 108 11.01 -18.40 5.67
C GLY A 108 9.77 -17.94 4.90
N ALA A 109 9.95 -17.31 3.73
CA ALA A 109 8.84 -16.93 2.86
C ALA A 109 8.06 -18.16 2.35
N CYS A 110 6.73 -18.08 2.37
CA CYS A 110 5.90 -19.04 1.65
C CYS A 110 5.86 -18.74 0.14
N ASN A 111 5.26 -19.63 -0.64
CA ASN A 111 5.18 -19.53 -2.10
C ASN A 111 4.01 -18.66 -2.62
N PHE A 112 3.41 -17.82 -1.77
CA PHE A 112 2.31 -16.94 -2.21
C PHE A 112 2.77 -16.01 -3.33
N PHE A 113 1.98 -15.97 -4.40
CA PHE A 113 2.20 -15.13 -5.58
C PHE A 113 0.86 -14.79 -6.23
N MET A 114 0.68 -13.52 -6.59
CA MET A 114 -0.52 -13.05 -7.29
C MET A 114 -0.18 -11.85 -8.17
N TRP A 115 -0.59 -11.83 -9.43
CA TRP A 115 -0.43 -10.64 -10.26
C TRP A 115 -1.38 -9.51 -9.84
N LEU A 116 -0.91 -8.27 -9.87
CA LEU A 116 -1.73 -7.10 -9.52
C LEU A 116 -2.87 -6.89 -10.51
N ASP A 117 -2.63 -7.14 -11.81
CA ASP A 117 -3.64 -7.04 -12.86
C ASP A 117 -4.80 -8.04 -12.65
N ALA A 118 -4.51 -9.21 -12.07
CA ALA A 118 -5.50 -10.21 -11.70
C ALA A 118 -6.32 -9.86 -10.42
N HIS A 119 -5.87 -8.89 -9.61
CA HIS A 119 -6.51 -8.51 -8.34
C HIS A 119 -7.40 -7.26 -8.45
N SER A 120 -7.65 -6.76 -9.66
CA SER A 120 -8.41 -5.52 -9.94
C SER A 120 -7.70 -4.24 -9.49
N ASN A 121 -7.17 -3.50 -10.48
CA ASN A 121 -7.12 -2.03 -10.38
C ASN A 121 -8.54 -1.50 -10.59
N ALA A 122 -9.41 -1.61 -9.59
CA ALA A 122 -10.76 -1.06 -9.67
C ALA A 122 -10.74 0.48 -9.54
N ALA A 123 -10.32 1.14 -10.62
CA ALA A 123 -10.76 2.49 -10.96
C ALA A 123 -10.99 2.69 -12.46
N THR A 124 -11.04 1.60 -13.25
CA THR A 124 -11.37 1.70 -14.68
C THR A 124 -12.50 0.72 -15.04
N ALA A 125 -13.72 1.13 -14.72
CA ALA A 125 -14.92 0.70 -15.43
C ALA A 125 -16.03 1.75 -15.30
N PHE A 126 -15.76 3.00 -15.67
CA PHE A 126 -16.84 3.81 -16.23
C PHE A 126 -17.06 3.28 -17.65
N GLN A 127 -17.98 2.32 -17.76
CA GLN A 127 -18.60 1.98 -19.02
C GLN A 127 -19.37 3.23 -19.46
N VAL A 128 -18.81 3.97 -20.41
CA VAL A 128 -19.61 4.91 -21.20
C VAL A 128 -20.38 4.04 -22.19
N LYS A 129 -21.67 3.82 -21.91
CA LYS A 129 -22.65 3.53 -22.95
C LYS A 129 -23.12 4.86 -23.53
#